data_AF-A0A7V2HZJ3-F1
#
_entry.id   AF-A0A7V2HZJ3-F1
#
_cell.length_a   1.000
_cell.length_b   1.000
_cell.length_c   1.000
_cell.angle_alpha   90.00
_cell.angle_beta   90.00
_cell.angle_gamma   90.00
#
_symmetry.space_group_name_H-M   'P 1'
#
loop_
_entity.id
_entity.type
_entity.pdbx_description
1 polymer ?
#
loop_
_entity_poly.entity_id
_entity_poly.type
_entity_poly.pdbx_seq_one_letter_code
_entity_poly.pdbx_strand_id
1 'polypeptide(L)'
;MKEFHIVSTGVSLIINAQRKNVIESDIKIADENKWKLLLENPQTIEKLKDFIRQNPRQSCAELNTLLGVIEGKDYDNIEVYLFGTNTNSNELARRAIESYLKEIGIKLYNPYEVSGYFSKAQFDEEDAKDEFEKGMVELLDRLISIANKKVNEGYYVYFNPTGGLKAHVITCALAGFLLNCDIYYMNEEFNKVVFLPKLFYLPKGKEIEILKTLSKEEVISGEDAKSLFNKYNDELIRLEIYGLVDIERDKEVYRLRITSKGKFILRNLVF
;
A
#
# COMPACT_ATOMS: atom_id res chain seq x y z
N MET A 1 8.10 -9.90 18.42
CA MET A 1 7.21 -10.20 17.28
C MET A 1 7.74 -9.41 16.11
N LYS A 2 7.92 -10.01 14.92
CA LYS A 2 8.51 -9.29 13.78
C LYS A 2 7.45 -8.44 13.08
N GLU A 3 7.79 -7.19 12.78
CA GLU A 3 6.89 -6.22 12.15
C GLU A 3 7.49 -5.74 10.83
N PHE A 4 6.64 -5.64 9.81
CA PHE A 4 7.01 -5.13 8.50
C PHE A 4 6.11 -3.95 8.13
N HIS A 5 6.67 -2.76 8.00
CA HIS A 5 5.90 -1.55 7.69
C HIS A 5 6.16 -1.12 6.26
N ILE A 6 5.11 -1.11 5.44
CA ILE A 6 5.12 -0.56 4.09
C ILE A 6 4.67 0.89 4.17
N VAL A 7 5.56 1.83 3.86
CA VAL A 7 5.34 3.27 4.03
C VAL A 7 5.45 3.99 2.70
N SER A 8 4.39 4.69 2.32
CA SER A 8 4.41 5.55 1.14
C SER A 8 5.15 6.85 1.44
N THR A 9 6.07 7.24 0.56
CA THR A 9 6.87 8.46 0.67
C THR A 9 6.35 9.54 -0.28
N GLY A 10 6.25 10.76 0.24
CA GLY A 10 6.02 11.97 -0.52
C GLY A 10 7.19 12.95 -0.37
N VAL A 11 6.86 14.23 -0.55
CA VAL A 11 7.83 15.34 -0.48
C VAL A 11 7.67 16.18 0.78
N SER A 12 6.98 15.67 1.81
CA SER A 12 6.69 16.43 3.04
C SER A 12 7.98 16.85 3.78
N LEU A 13 9.00 15.98 3.77
CA LEU A 13 10.33 16.29 4.28
C LEU A 13 10.96 17.48 3.57
N ILE A 14 10.90 17.48 2.23
CA ILE A 14 11.46 18.55 1.39
C ILE A 14 10.76 19.87 1.70
N ILE A 15 9.42 19.87 1.70
CA ILE A 15 8.61 21.06 2.00
C ILE A 15 8.95 21.63 3.38
N ASN A 16 9.05 20.77 4.41
CA ASN A 16 9.37 21.21 5.76
C ASN A 16 10.81 21.71 5.89
N ALA A 17 11.77 21.07 5.22
CA ALA A 17 13.16 21.51 5.17
C ALA A 17 13.31 22.88 4.48
N GLN A 18 12.59 23.12 3.38
CA GLN A 18 12.51 24.42 2.70
C GLN A 18 11.91 25.49 3.62
N ARG A 19 10.80 25.20 4.31
CA ARG A 19 10.17 26.12 5.28
C ARG A 19 11.08 26.50 6.44
N LYS A 20 12.03 25.63 6.79
CA LYS A 20 13.02 25.84 7.86
C LYS A 20 14.38 26.34 7.34
N ASN A 21 14.50 26.64 6.04
CA ASN A 21 15.73 27.09 5.39
C ASN A 21 16.92 26.11 5.55
N VAL A 22 16.65 24.81 5.66
CA VAL A 22 17.69 23.76 5.69
C VAL A 22 18.26 23.54 4.28
N ILE A 23 17.40 23.69 3.28
CA ILE A 23 17.69 23.66 1.84
C ILE A 23 17.04 24.88 1.18
N GLU A 24 17.41 25.16 -0.08
CA GLU A 24 16.89 26.29 -0.86
C GLU A 24 15.36 26.30 -0.94
N SER A 25 14.75 27.40 -0.50
CA SER A 25 13.30 27.55 -0.34
C SER A 25 12.53 27.85 -1.64
N ASP A 26 13.23 28.24 -2.71
CA ASP A 26 12.65 28.69 -3.98
C ASP A 26 12.60 27.59 -5.06
N ILE A 27 13.07 26.38 -4.76
CA ILE A 27 13.00 25.24 -5.67
C ILE A 27 11.57 24.70 -5.70
N LYS A 28 10.93 24.77 -6.87
CA LYS A 28 9.62 24.14 -7.09
C LYS A 28 9.78 22.62 -7.11
N ILE A 29 8.83 21.88 -6.53
CA ILE A 29 8.85 20.41 -6.52
C ILE A 29 8.95 19.81 -7.94
N ALA A 30 8.37 20.46 -8.94
CA ALA A 30 8.42 20.02 -10.34
C ALA A 30 9.77 20.28 -11.05
N ASP A 31 10.72 21.00 -10.44
CA ASP A 31 12.03 21.32 -11.03
C ASP A 31 13.02 20.16 -10.86
N GLU A 32 12.82 19.10 -11.65
CA GLU A 32 13.61 17.87 -11.57
C GLU A 32 15.12 18.09 -11.78
N ASN A 33 15.52 19.09 -12.57
CA ASN A 33 16.93 19.38 -12.81
C ASN A 33 17.62 19.91 -11.54
N LYS A 34 16.98 20.86 -10.84
CA LYS A 34 17.52 21.35 -9.56
C LYS A 34 17.54 20.24 -8.51
N TRP A 35 16.49 19.42 -8.43
CA TRP A 35 16.45 18.29 -7.50
C TRP A 35 17.53 17.25 -7.80
N LYS A 36 17.81 16.99 -9.08
CA LYS A 36 18.90 16.10 -9.48
C LYS A 36 20.26 16.59 -8.98
N LEU A 37 20.56 17.88 -9.15
CA LEU A 37 21.80 18.48 -8.64
C LEU A 37 21.92 18.34 -7.11
N LEU A 38 20.83 18.56 -6.39
CA LEU A 38 20.79 18.39 -4.94
C LEU A 38 20.95 16.92 -4.51
N LEU A 39 20.33 15.99 -5.25
CA LEU A 39 20.41 14.55 -5.02
C LEU A 39 21.82 14.00 -5.24
N GLU A 40 22.54 14.52 -6.23
CA GLU A 40 23.93 14.15 -6.53
C GLU A 40 24.93 14.72 -5.52
N ASN A 41 24.52 15.69 -4.68
CA ASN A 41 25.35 16.26 -3.62
C ASN A 41 25.16 15.50 -2.28
N PRO A 42 26.14 14.73 -1.79
CA PRO A 42 26.01 13.97 -0.54
C PRO A 42 25.75 14.85 0.70
N GLN A 43 26.24 16.10 0.68
CA GLN A 43 26.02 17.03 1.80
C GLN A 43 24.55 17.40 1.95
N THR A 44 23.76 17.37 0.87
CA THR A 44 22.31 17.63 0.94
C THR A 44 21.61 16.56 1.76
N ILE A 45 21.96 15.29 1.54
CA ILE A 45 21.38 14.16 2.26
C ILE A 45 21.73 14.26 3.75
N GLU A 46 23.00 14.57 4.08
CA GLU A 46 23.40 14.74 5.48
C GLU A 46 22.70 15.92 6.16
N LYS A 47 22.54 17.07 5.47
CA LYS A 47 21.76 18.20 6.01
C LYS A 47 20.30 17.82 6.30
N LEU A 48 19.67 17.08 5.39
CA LEU A 48 18.29 16.60 5.59
C LEU A 48 18.21 15.59 6.73
N LYS A 49 19.19 14.70 6.83
CA LYS A 49 19.32 13.74 7.93
C LYS A 49 19.50 14.44 9.28
N ASP A 50 20.35 15.46 9.35
CA ASP A 50 20.55 16.28 10.55
C ASP A 50 19.25 17.01 10.94
N PHE A 51 18.51 17.52 9.96
CA PHE A 51 17.21 18.11 10.19
C PHE A 51 16.20 17.10 10.75
N ILE A 52 16.17 15.88 10.22
CA ILE A 52 15.38 14.79 10.79
C ILE A 52 15.80 14.52 12.24
N ARG A 53 17.10 14.38 12.50
CA ARG A 53 17.64 14.04 13.84
C ARG A 53 17.19 15.00 14.92
N GLN A 54 17.05 16.29 14.60
CA GLN A 54 16.61 17.31 15.56
C GLN A 54 15.18 17.07 16.06
N ASN A 55 14.24 16.75 15.17
CA ASN A 55 12.83 16.50 15.50
C ASN A 55 12.19 15.50 14.53
N PRO A 56 12.44 14.18 14.67
CA PRO A 56 12.11 13.18 13.64
C PRO A 56 10.62 13.10 13.30
N ARG A 57 9.75 13.23 14.31
CA ARG A 57 8.29 13.19 14.09
C ARG A 57 7.74 14.47 13.46
N GLN A 58 8.44 15.60 13.57
CA GLN A 58 8.00 16.87 12.99
C GLN A 58 8.65 17.15 11.63
N SER A 59 9.71 16.42 11.27
CA SER A 59 10.41 16.64 10.00
C SER A 59 9.57 16.23 8.80
N CYS A 60 8.81 15.14 8.89
CA CYS A 60 7.97 14.67 7.79
C CYS A 60 6.81 13.77 8.29
N ALA A 61 5.77 13.64 7.45
CA ALA A 61 4.57 12.88 7.78
C ALA A 61 4.83 11.37 7.90
N GLU A 62 5.75 10.85 7.09
CA GLU A 62 6.17 9.46 7.06
C GLU A 62 6.79 9.04 8.40
N LEU A 63 7.74 9.83 8.92
CA LEU A 63 8.36 9.56 10.21
C LEU A 63 7.42 9.87 11.38
N ASN A 64 6.56 10.89 11.27
CA ASN A 64 5.58 11.18 12.31
C ASN A 64 4.69 9.95 12.61
N THR A 65 4.18 9.34 11.55
CA THR A 65 3.28 8.19 11.64
C THR A 65 4.01 6.92 12.01
N LEU A 66 5.10 6.59 11.30
CA LEU A 66 5.87 5.38 11.56
C LEU A 66 6.38 5.36 13.00
N LEU A 67 7.09 6.41 13.42
CA LEU A 67 7.65 6.49 14.76
C LEU A 67 6.56 6.50 15.84
N GLY A 68 5.40 7.10 15.56
CA GLY A 68 4.26 7.05 16.48
C GLY A 68 3.69 5.64 16.70
N VAL A 69 3.81 4.73 15.72
CA VAL A 69 3.37 3.33 15.87
C VAL A 69 4.42 2.45 16.52
N ILE A 70 5.70 2.68 16.21
CA ILE A 70 6.80 1.83 16.68
C ILE A 70 7.45 2.33 17.99
N GLU A 71 6.96 3.44 18.53
CA GLU A 71 7.42 4.00 19.81
C GLU A 71 7.37 2.94 20.93
N GLY A 72 8.50 2.75 21.63
CA GLY A 72 8.63 1.77 22.71
C GLY A 72 8.76 0.31 22.26
N LYS A 73 8.81 0.02 20.95
CA LYS A 73 9.07 -1.32 20.41
C LYS A 73 10.56 -1.57 20.20
N ASP A 74 10.93 -2.84 20.10
CA ASP A 74 12.28 -3.28 19.76
C ASP A 74 12.54 -3.17 18.25
N TYR A 75 13.40 -2.24 17.86
CA TYR A 75 13.72 -1.95 16.46
C TYR A 75 14.41 -3.09 15.73
N ASP A 76 15.06 -4.04 16.42
CA ASP A 76 15.67 -5.21 15.77
C ASP A 76 14.64 -6.13 15.12
N ASN A 77 13.40 -6.05 15.59
CA ASN A 77 12.24 -6.78 15.09
C ASN A 77 11.45 -6.01 14.02
N ILE A 78 11.89 -4.81 13.64
CA ILE A 78 11.17 -3.93 12.70
C ILE A 78 11.94 -3.84 11.39
N GLU A 79 11.22 -4.08 10.30
CA GLU A 79 11.70 -3.88 8.95
C GLU A 79 10.74 -2.94 8.21
N VAL A 80 11.30 -1.98 7.46
CA VAL A 80 10.53 -0.95 6.78
C VAL A 80 10.78 -0.99 5.28
N TYR A 81 9.72 -0.93 4.50
CA TYR A 81 9.76 -0.74 3.06
C TYR A 81 9.24 0.65 2.71
N LEU A 82 10.13 1.52 2.24
CA LEU A 82 9.76 2.83 1.72
C LEU A 82 9.55 2.74 0.21
N PHE A 83 8.41 3.25 -0.27
CA PHE A 83 8.13 3.35 -1.70
C PHE A 83 7.54 4.71 -2.04
N GLY A 84 7.87 5.21 -3.22
CA GLY A 84 7.41 6.51 -3.69
C GLY A 84 7.57 6.62 -5.20
N THR A 85 7.23 7.79 -5.72
CA THR A 85 7.40 8.11 -7.14
C THR A 85 8.87 8.21 -7.50
N ASN A 86 9.28 7.72 -8.67
CA ASN A 86 10.63 7.93 -9.18
C ASN A 86 10.80 9.38 -9.70
N THR A 87 10.89 10.32 -8.76
CA THR A 87 11.23 11.73 -8.97
C THR A 87 12.44 12.08 -8.10
N ASN A 88 13.28 13.01 -8.54
CA ASN A 88 14.52 13.34 -7.82
C ASN A 88 14.24 13.90 -6.41
N SER A 89 13.15 14.67 -6.25
CA SER A 89 12.73 15.20 -4.95
C SER A 89 12.26 14.11 -3.98
N ASN A 90 11.52 13.11 -4.46
CA ASN A 90 11.10 11.96 -3.64
C ASN A 90 12.30 11.09 -3.29
N GLU A 91 13.17 10.81 -4.26
CA GLU A 91 14.37 10.01 -4.05
C GLU A 91 15.31 10.65 -3.02
N LEU A 92 15.47 11.98 -3.07
CA LEU A 92 16.22 12.72 -2.06
C LEU A 92 15.58 12.58 -0.67
N ALA A 93 14.26 12.73 -0.56
CA ALA A 93 13.55 12.56 0.70
C ALA A 93 13.69 11.13 1.25
N ARG A 94 13.48 10.13 0.40
CA ARG A 94 13.61 8.70 0.72
C ARG A 94 15.00 8.40 1.25
N ARG A 95 16.07 8.79 0.54
CA ARG A 95 17.46 8.55 0.98
C ARG A 95 17.77 9.17 2.34
N ALA A 96 17.28 10.39 2.61
CA ALA A 96 17.46 11.02 3.91
C ALA A 96 16.72 10.28 5.03
N ILE A 97 15.46 9.87 4.79
CA ILE A 97 14.68 9.06 5.74
C ILE A 97 15.36 7.72 6.00
N GLU A 98 15.85 7.04 4.96
CA GLU A 98 16.55 5.77 5.09
C GLU A 98 17.84 5.88 5.88
N SER A 99 18.63 6.92 5.60
CA SER A 99 19.86 7.17 6.34
C SER A 99 19.57 7.35 7.84
N TYR A 100 18.49 8.05 8.17
CA TYR A 100 18.04 8.20 9.55
C TYR A 100 17.51 6.88 10.16
N LEU A 101 16.65 6.14 9.46
CA LEU A 101 16.11 4.87 9.96
C LEU A 101 17.22 3.83 10.22
N LYS A 102 18.21 3.74 9.33
CA LYS A 102 19.40 2.90 9.52
C LYS A 102 20.21 3.34 10.74
N GLU A 103 20.39 4.65 10.94
CA GLU A 103 21.12 5.20 12.09
C GLU A 103 20.51 4.78 13.42
N ILE A 104 19.18 4.73 13.50
CA ILE A 104 18.47 4.28 14.71
C ILE A 104 18.30 2.76 14.80
N GLY A 105 18.85 1.98 13.86
CA GLY A 105 18.87 0.51 13.92
C GLY A 105 17.70 -0.20 13.22
N ILE A 106 16.86 0.51 12.47
CA ILE A 106 15.73 -0.09 11.75
C ILE A 106 16.23 -0.72 10.43
N LYS A 107 15.80 -1.95 10.16
CA LYS A 107 16.10 -2.66 8.92
C LYS A 107 15.27 -2.11 7.77
N LEU A 108 15.85 -2.03 6.58
CA LEU A 108 15.17 -1.58 5.37
C LEU A 108 15.09 -2.70 4.34
N TYR A 109 13.94 -2.82 3.69
CA TYR A 109 13.70 -3.79 2.64
C TYR A 109 13.93 -3.22 1.24
N ASN A 110 14.66 -3.97 0.41
CA ASN A 110 15.10 -3.60 -0.94
C ASN A 110 14.67 -4.70 -1.93
N PRO A 111 14.32 -4.38 -3.20
CA PRO A 111 14.47 -3.10 -3.90
C PRO A 111 13.32 -2.09 -3.74
N TYR A 112 13.59 -0.82 -4.08
CA TYR A 112 12.76 0.36 -3.75
C TYR A 112 11.76 0.81 -4.84
N GLU A 113 12.06 0.60 -6.11
CA GLU A 113 11.49 1.44 -7.18
C GLU A 113 10.07 1.09 -7.61
N VAL A 114 9.11 1.99 -7.43
CA VAL A 114 7.89 2.02 -8.26
C VAL A 114 8.26 2.73 -9.56
N SER A 115 7.82 2.23 -10.72
CA SER A 115 8.23 2.78 -12.01
C SER A 115 7.90 4.26 -12.12
N GLY A 116 8.79 5.01 -12.76
CA GLY A 116 8.66 6.46 -12.93
C GLY A 116 7.77 6.83 -14.11
N TYR A 117 6.46 6.68 -13.97
CA TYR A 117 5.51 7.00 -15.04
C TYR A 117 5.43 8.52 -15.35
N PHE A 118 5.97 9.38 -14.47
CA PHE A 118 5.92 10.85 -14.61
C PHE A 118 6.87 11.42 -15.66
N SER A 119 7.93 10.70 -16.05
CA SER A 119 8.93 11.23 -16.99
C SER A 119 8.40 11.37 -18.42
N LYS A 120 7.35 10.62 -18.78
CA LYS A 120 6.76 10.63 -20.14
C LYS A 120 5.67 11.67 -20.35
N ALA A 121 5.12 12.24 -19.27
CA ALA A 121 4.10 13.30 -19.32
C ALA A 121 4.54 14.58 -20.03
N GLN A 122 5.84 14.73 -20.31
CA GLN A 122 6.38 15.87 -21.04
C GLN A 122 6.26 15.72 -22.57
N PHE A 123 5.91 14.53 -23.08
CA PHE A 123 5.97 14.22 -24.51
C PHE A 123 4.59 13.93 -25.13
N ASP A 124 3.70 13.26 -24.39
CA ASP A 124 2.33 12.95 -24.84
C ASP A 124 1.42 12.73 -23.61
N GLU A 125 0.27 13.41 -23.58
CA GLU A 125 -0.70 13.35 -22.48
C GLU A 125 -1.48 12.03 -22.44
N GLU A 126 -1.81 11.44 -23.60
CA GLU A 126 -2.53 10.16 -23.66
C GLU A 126 -1.62 9.02 -23.22
N ASP A 127 -0.39 8.97 -23.73
CA ASP A 127 0.61 7.97 -23.30
C ASP A 127 0.91 8.09 -21.81
N ALA A 128 0.98 9.30 -21.26
CA ALA A 128 1.25 9.51 -19.84
C ALA A 128 0.11 9.02 -18.94
N LYS A 129 -1.14 9.16 -19.40
CA LYS A 129 -2.30 8.62 -18.72
C LYS A 129 -2.27 7.08 -18.72
N ASP A 130 -2.03 6.47 -19.87
CA ASP A 130 -1.97 5.01 -19.99
C ASP A 130 -0.84 4.40 -19.15
N GLU A 131 0.33 5.04 -19.15
CA GLU A 131 1.46 4.61 -18.31
C GLU A 131 1.16 4.79 -16.82
N PHE A 132 0.47 5.87 -16.44
CA PHE A 132 0.00 6.04 -15.06
C PHE A 132 -0.96 4.92 -14.65
N GLU A 133 -1.94 4.57 -15.48
CA GLU A 133 -2.90 3.50 -15.18
C GLU A 133 -2.21 2.14 -15.02
N LYS A 134 -1.36 1.75 -15.98
CA LYS A 134 -0.51 0.55 -15.85
C LYS A 134 0.30 0.60 -14.57
N GLY A 135 0.80 1.78 -14.23
CA GLY A 135 1.65 1.94 -13.09
C GLY A 135 1.02 1.78 -11.73
N MET A 136 -0.24 2.20 -11.62
CA MET A 136 -1.02 1.94 -10.43
C MET A 136 -1.31 0.45 -10.23
N VAL A 137 -1.50 -0.30 -11.33
CA VAL A 137 -1.69 -1.76 -11.29
C VAL A 137 -0.40 -2.47 -10.87
N GLU A 138 0.72 -2.13 -11.49
CA GLU A 138 2.04 -2.69 -11.14
C GLU A 138 2.42 -2.39 -9.69
N LEU A 139 2.12 -1.18 -9.20
CA LEU A 139 2.29 -0.82 -7.79
C LEU A 139 1.44 -1.71 -6.88
N LEU A 140 0.14 -1.87 -7.18
CA LEU A 140 -0.75 -2.70 -6.38
C LEU A 140 -0.24 -4.15 -6.29
N ASP A 141 0.09 -4.74 -7.43
CA ASP A 141 0.59 -6.13 -7.52
C ASP A 141 1.89 -6.31 -6.74
N ARG A 142 2.81 -5.35 -6.83
CA ARG A 142 4.06 -5.37 -6.07
C ARG A 142 3.82 -5.29 -4.56
N LEU A 143 2.98 -4.36 -4.11
CA LEU A 143 2.66 -4.20 -2.70
C LEU A 143 2.04 -5.48 -2.13
N ILE A 144 1.10 -6.08 -2.87
CA ILE A 144 0.49 -7.36 -2.52
C ILE A 144 1.55 -8.47 -2.42
N SER A 145 2.42 -8.59 -3.42
CA SER A 145 3.46 -9.61 -3.49
C SER A 145 4.46 -9.51 -2.33
N ILE A 146 4.95 -8.31 -2.03
CA ILE A 146 5.89 -8.06 -0.93
C ILE A 146 5.23 -8.36 0.42
N ALA A 147 4.02 -7.86 0.66
CA ALA A 147 3.28 -8.10 1.89
C ALA A 147 3.02 -9.60 2.11
N ASN A 148 2.53 -10.32 1.10
CA ASN A 148 2.31 -11.77 1.18
C ASN A 148 3.61 -12.53 1.48
N LYS A 149 4.72 -12.18 0.83
CA LYS A 149 6.03 -12.76 1.14
C LYS A 149 6.38 -12.58 2.63
N LYS A 150 6.18 -11.37 3.16
CA LYS A 150 6.50 -11.04 4.56
C LYS A 150 5.57 -11.73 5.55
N VAL A 151 4.27 -11.83 5.25
CA VAL A 151 3.33 -12.65 6.05
C VAL A 151 3.81 -14.11 6.10
N ASN A 152 4.21 -14.69 4.97
CA ASN A 152 4.73 -16.07 4.92
C ASN A 152 6.07 -16.24 5.65
N GLU A 153 6.88 -15.18 5.77
CA GLU A 153 8.09 -15.13 6.60
C GLU A 153 7.78 -14.95 8.11
N GLY A 154 6.50 -14.83 8.49
CA GLY A 154 6.04 -14.69 9.88
C GLY A 154 6.01 -13.26 10.40
N TYR A 155 6.00 -12.25 9.52
CA TYR A 155 5.86 -10.85 9.91
C TYR A 155 4.40 -10.45 10.08
N TYR A 156 4.14 -9.58 11.05
CA TYR A 156 2.93 -8.76 11.07
C TYR A 156 3.15 -7.57 10.14
N VAL A 157 2.35 -7.51 9.07
CA VAL A 157 2.49 -6.49 8.02
C VAL A 157 1.54 -5.33 8.28
N TYR A 158 2.08 -4.12 8.21
CA TYR A 158 1.34 -2.87 8.33
C TYR A 158 1.51 -2.02 7.07
N PHE A 159 0.44 -1.35 6.68
CA PHE A 159 0.45 -0.36 5.59
C PHE A 159 0.28 1.04 6.15
N ASN A 160 1.14 1.96 5.68
CA ASN A 160 1.13 3.37 6.03
C ASN A 160 0.98 4.21 4.76
N PRO A 161 -0.26 4.56 4.37
CA PRO A 161 -0.55 5.36 3.19
C PRO A 161 -0.51 6.86 3.50
N THR A 162 0.45 7.36 4.28
CA THR A 162 0.46 8.77 4.72
C THR A 162 1.17 9.72 3.73
N GLY A 163 2.23 9.27 3.07
CA GLY A 163 3.00 10.10 2.14
C GLY A 163 2.65 9.87 0.66
N GLY A 164 2.89 10.87 -0.18
CA GLY A 164 2.83 10.73 -1.64
C GLY A 164 1.54 11.27 -2.28
N LEU A 165 1.35 10.93 -3.56
CA LEU A 165 0.17 11.37 -4.32
C LEU A 165 -1.07 10.55 -3.93
N LYS A 166 -2.26 11.15 -4.05
CA LYS A 166 -3.54 10.53 -3.67
C LYS A 166 -3.73 9.13 -4.25
N ALA A 167 -3.37 8.92 -5.51
CA ALA A 167 -3.48 7.60 -6.14
C ALA A 167 -2.59 6.54 -5.47
N HIS A 168 -1.35 6.89 -5.12
CA HIS A 168 -0.42 5.98 -4.42
C HIS A 168 -0.91 5.66 -3.02
N VAL A 169 -1.44 6.66 -2.30
CA VAL A 169 -2.08 6.52 -1.00
C VAL A 169 -3.26 5.55 -1.07
N ILE A 170 -4.15 5.73 -2.05
CA ILE A 170 -5.31 4.85 -2.26
C ILE A 170 -4.87 3.42 -2.58
N THR A 171 -3.92 3.25 -3.49
CA THR A 171 -3.41 1.92 -3.87
C THR A 171 -2.71 1.21 -2.71
N CYS A 172 -1.98 1.95 -1.87
CA CYS A 172 -1.37 1.44 -0.65
C CYS A 172 -2.42 0.93 0.34
N ALA A 173 -3.44 1.74 0.63
CA ALA A 173 -4.54 1.33 1.50
C ALA A 173 -5.30 0.13 0.93
N LEU A 174 -5.56 0.13 -0.38
CA LEU A 174 -6.23 -0.97 -1.09
C LEU A 174 -5.46 -2.29 -0.94
N ALA A 175 -4.14 -2.27 -1.13
CA ALA A 175 -3.30 -3.46 -0.93
C ALA A 175 -3.44 -4.02 0.49
N GLY A 176 -3.39 -3.14 1.50
CA GLY A 176 -3.57 -3.53 2.90
C GLY A 176 -4.95 -4.17 3.16
N PHE A 177 -6.01 -3.58 2.61
CA PHE A 177 -7.35 -4.12 2.81
C PHE A 177 -7.56 -5.47 2.11
N LEU A 178 -7.05 -5.64 0.89
CA LEU A 178 -7.14 -6.90 0.14
C LEU A 178 -6.43 -8.06 0.86
N LEU A 179 -5.38 -7.75 1.61
CA LEU A 179 -4.59 -8.72 2.38
C LEU A 179 -5.00 -8.83 3.85
N ASN A 180 -6.04 -8.13 4.28
CA ASN A 180 -6.46 -8.11 5.68
C ASN A 180 -5.36 -7.65 6.66
N CYS A 181 -4.41 -6.83 6.18
CA CYS A 181 -3.33 -6.25 6.98
C CYS A 181 -3.82 -5.00 7.70
N ASP A 182 -3.14 -4.63 8.79
CA ASP A 182 -3.44 -3.40 9.51
C ASP A 182 -2.96 -2.18 8.72
N ILE A 183 -3.81 -1.16 8.65
CA ILE A 183 -3.51 0.09 7.96
C ILE A 183 -3.58 1.21 8.98
N TYR A 184 -2.54 2.03 9.06
CA TYR A 184 -2.51 3.17 9.97
C TYR A 184 -2.16 4.47 9.23
N TYR A 185 -2.75 5.59 9.66
CA TYR A 185 -2.52 6.91 9.07
C TYR A 185 -2.56 8.01 10.13
N MET A 186 -1.96 9.17 9.85
CA MET A 186 -2.12 10.37 10.69
C MET A 186 -3.43 11.07 10.35
N ASN A 187 -4.31 11.24 11.34
CA ASN A 187 -5.42 12.17 11.19
C ASN A 187 -4.94 13.59 11.50
N GLU A 188 -5.13 14.51 10.54
CA GLU A 188 -4.64 15.90 10.66
C GLU A 188 -5.44 16.73 11.67
N GLU A 189 -6.74 16.45 11.86
CA GLU A 189 -7.62 17.25 12.74
C GLU A 189 -7.26 17.12 14.22
N PHE A 190 -6.95 15.89 14.66
CA PHE A 190 -6.60 15.63 16.05
C PHE A 190 -5.15 15.16 16.25
N ASN A 191 -4.34 15.17 15.18
CA ASN A 191 -2.91 14.85 15.18
C ASN A 191 -2.58 13.54 15.92
N LYS A 192 -3.35 12.48 15.64
CA LYS A 192 -3.09 11.13 16.15
C LYS A 192 -3.06 10.10 15.04
N VAL A 193 -2.23 9.08 15.25
CA VAL A 193 -2.24 7.88 14.43
C VAL A 193 -3.52 7.10 14.71
N VAL A 194 -4.20 6.69 13.64
CA VAL A 194 -5.43 5.90 13.69
C VAL A 194 -5.24 4.66 12.85
N PHE A 195 -5.73 3.53 13.37
CA PHE A 195 -5.84 2.30 12.58
C PHE A 195 -7.19 2.31 11.86
N LEU A 196 -7.16 2.16 10.54
CA LEU A 196 -8.37 2.09 9.75
C LEU A 196 -9.11 0.80 10.08
N PRO A 197 -10.45 0.84 10.23
CA PRO A 197 -11.23 -0.39 10.36
C PRO A 197 -11.09 -1.20 9.07
N LYS A 198 -11.26 -2.52 9.16
CA LYS A 198 -11.24 -3.40 7.98
C LYS A 198 -12.42 -3.07 7.08
N LEU A 199 -12.19 -2.31 6.02
CA LEU A 199 -13.23 -1.77 5.13
C LEU A 199 -13.69 -2.77 4.07
N PHE A 200 -12.90 -3.82 3.80
CA PHE A 200 -13.27 -4.84 2.84
C PHE A 200 -14.06 -5.98 3.48
N TYR A 201 -15.06 -6.43 2.74
CA TYR A 201 -15.78 -7.64 3.09
C TYR A 201 -14.87 -8.86 2.92
N LEU A 202 -14.65 -9.57 4.01
CA LEU A 202 -13.99 -10.86 4.00
C LEU A 202 -15.04 -11.94 4.27
N PRO A 203 -15.20 -12.93 3.38
CA PRO A 203 -16.19 -13.97 3.54
C PRO A 203 -15.89 -14.81 4.79
N LYS A 204 -16.93 -15.24 5.50
CA LYS A 204 -16.81 -15.94 6.78
C LYS A 204 -17.81 -17.08 6.93
N GLY A 205 -17.51 -18.04 7.80
CA GLY A 205 -18.37 -19.19 8.07
C GLY A 205 -18.75 -19.94 6.80
N LYS A 206 -20.06 -20.10 6.56
CA LYS A 206 -20.65 -20.81 5.40
C LYS A 206 -20.16 -20.27 4.05
N GLU A 207 -19.84 -18.99 3.94
CA GLU A 207 -19.34 -18.42 2.68
C GLU A 207 -17.99 -18.98 2.28
N ILE A 208 -17.12 -19.27 3.25
CA ILE A 208 -15.84 -19.92 2.99
C ILE A 208 -16.08 -21.36 2.50
N GLU A 209 -17.05 -22.07 3.08
CA GLU A 209 -17.43 -23.42 2.66
C GLU A 209 -17.95 -23.43 1.21
N ILE A 210 -18.76 -22.43 0.84
CA ILE A 210 -19.27 -22.25 -0.52
C ILE A 210 -18.11 -21.97 -1.49
N LEU A 211 -17.21 -21.03 -1.14
CA LEU A 211 -16.05 -20.71 -1.97
C LEU A 211 -15.12 -21.93 -2.13
N LYS A 212 -14.91 -22.73 -1.08
CA LYS A 212 -14.14 -24.00 -1.16
C LYS A 212 -14.80 -25.01 -2.08
N THR A 213 -16.14 -25.12 -2.02
CA THR A 213 -16.91 -26.01 -2.91
C THR A 213 -16.78 -25.56 -4.36
N LEU A 214 -17.05 -24.29 -4.65
CA LEU A 214 -16.95 -23.73 -6.00
C LEU A 214 -15.51 -23.72 -6.54
N SER A 215 -14.49 -23.64 -5.67
CA SER A 215 -13.09 -23.72 -6.07
C SER A 215 -12.66 -25.12 -6.55
N LYS A 216 -13.41 -26.18 -6.23
CA LYS A 216 -13.12 -27.55 -6.68
C LYS A 216 -13.76 -27.86 -8.02
N GLU A 217 -15.03 -27.49 -8.18
CA GLU A 217 -15.84 -27.78 -9.37
C GLU A 217 -15.68 -26.70 -10.46
N GLU A 218 -15.14 -25.53 -10.11
CA GLU A 218 -15.05 -24.28 -10.91
C GLU A 218 -16.40 -23.68 -11.35
N VAL A 219 -17.33 -24.51 -11.81
CA VAL A 219 -18.68 -24.16 -12.27
C VAL A 219 -19.66 -25.23 -11.81
N ILE A 220 -20.74 -24.83 -11.13
CA ILE A 220 -21.88 -25.69 -10.80
C ILE A 220 -23.08 -25.23 -11.64
N SER A 221 -23.81 -26.14 -12.28
CA SER A 221 -24.92 -25.80 -13.19
C SER A 221 -26.18 -26.64 -12.92
N GLY A 222 -27.32 -26.21 -13.46
CA GLY A 222 -28.58 -26.96 -13.43
C GLY A 222 -29.19 -27.08 -12.04
N GLU A 223 -29.76 -28.25 -11.73
CA GLU A 223 -30.47 -28.50 -10.46
C GLU A 223 -29.54 -28.39 -9.24
N ASP A 224 -28.26 -28.75 -9.40
CA ASP A 224 -27.27 -28.61 -8.33
C ASP A 224 -27.00 -27.14 -8.00
N ALA A 225 -26.94 -26.27 -9.02
CA ALA A 225 -26.80 -24.83 -8.83
C ALA A 225 -28.02 -24.25 -8.11
N LYS A 226 -29.23 -24.68 -8.52
CA LYS A 226 -30.49 -24.27 -7.89
C LYS A 226 -30.58 -24.71 -6.43
N SER A 227 -30.26 -25.98 -6.15
CA SER A 227 -30.24 -26.55 -4.80
C SER A 227 -29.25 -25.83 -3.89
N LEU A 228 -28.03 -25.60 -4.37
CA LEU A 228 -27.00 -24.88 -3.62
C LEU A 228 -27.42 -23.42 -3.36
N PHE A 229 -28.00 -22.75 -4.35
CA PHE A 229 -28.50 -21.38 -4.22
C PHE A 229 -29.64 -21.28 -3.21
N ASN A 230 -30.60 -22.20 -3.23
CA ASN A 230 -31.71 -22.20 -2.27
C ASN A 230 -31.23 -22.46 -0.83
N LYS A 231 -30.20 -23.30 -0.66
CA LYS A 231 -29.63 -23.61 0.66
C LYS A 231 -28.83 -22.46 1.27
N TYR A 232 -28.15 -21.67 0.44
CA TYR A 232 -27.22 -20.62 0.87
C TYR A 232 -27.51 -19.27 0.20
N ASN A 233 -28.79 -18.91 0.09
CA ASN A 233 -29.26 -17.78 -0.71
C ASN A 233 -28.60 -16.46 -0.28
N ASP A 234 -28.66 -16.13 1.01
CA ASP A 234 -28.11 -14.89 1.56
C ASP A 234 -26.58 -14.82 1.41
N GLU A 235 -25.89 -15.94 1.63
CA GLU A 235 -24.44 -16.02 1.46
C GLU A 235 -24.03 -15.85 -0.01
N LEU A 236 -24.71 -16.51 -0.94
CA LEU A 236 -24.40 -16.42 -2.37
C LEU A 236 -24.70 -15.05 -2.95
N ILE A 237 -25.83 -14.42 -2.58
CA ILE A 237 -26.13 -13.04 -2.97
C ILE A 237 -25.05 -12.10 -2.46
N ARG A 238 -24.57 -12.27 -1.23
CA ARG A 238 -23.51 -11.42 -0.68
C ARG A 238 -22.18 -11.65 -1.38
N LEU A 239 -21.80 -12.90 -1.61
CA LEU A 239 -20.61 -13.24 -2.38
C LEU A 239 -20.66 -12.65 -3.79
N GLU A 240 -21.83 -12.62 -4.43
CA GLU A 240 -22.05 -11.96 -5.73
C GLU A 240 -21.91 -10.44 -5.65
N ILE A 241 -22.53 -9.77 -4.66
CA ILE A 241 -22.41 -8.32 -4.44
C ILE A 241 -20.93 -7.91 -4.31
N TYR A 242 -20.12 -8.72 -3.63
CA TYR A 242 -18.68 -8.48 -3.49
C TYR A 242 -17.82 -9.03 -4.64
N GLY A 243 -18.46 -9.57 -5.69
CA GLY A 243 -17.80 -10.06 -6.92
C GLY A 243 -16.92 -11.29 -6.71
N LEU A 244 -17.22 -12.11 -5.70
CA LEU A 244 -16.48 -13.34 -5.37
C LEU A 244 -17.05 -14.56 -6.10
N VAL A 245 -18.32 -14.50 -6.49
CA VAL A 245 -19.04 -15.53 -7.23
C VAL A 245 -19.89 -14.84 -8.31
N ASP A 246 -19.96 -15.43 -9.50
CA ASP A 246 -20.92 -15.06 -10.53
C ASP A 246 -22.14 -15.99 -10.45
N ILE A 247 -23.35 -15.42 -10.51
CA ILE A 247 -24.62 -16.16 -10.48
C ILE A 247 -25.40 -15.85 -11.77
N GLU A 248 -25.49 -16.84 -12.66
CA GLU A 248 -26.31 -16.70 -13.87
C GLU A 248 -27.75 -17.15 -13.62
N ARG A 249 -28.70 -16.37 -14.13
CA ARG A 249 -30.14 -16.55 -13.92
C ARG A 249 -30.89 -16.54 -15.25
N ASP A 250 -31.77 -17.51 -15.45
CA ASP A 250 -32.80 -17.55 -16.50
C ASP A 250 -34.09 -18.07 -15.88
N LYS A 251 -34.97 -17.14 -15.48
CA LYS A 251 -36.13 -17.32 -14.58
C LYS A 251 -35.78 -17.83 -13.18
N GLU A 252 -34.81 -18.74 -13.05
CA GLU A 252 -34.20 -19.23 -11.82
C GLU A 252 -32.67 -19.29 -11.98
N VAL A 253 -31.95 -19.51 -10.88
CA VAL A 253 -30.48 -19.70 -10.92
C VAL A 253 -30.18 -21.01 -11.63
N TYR A 254 -29.34 -20.96 -12.66
CA TYR A 254 -28.92 -22.15 -13.40
C TYR A 254 -27.41 -22.35 -13.43
N ARG A 255 -26.60 -21.38 -13.01
CA ARG A 255 -25.14 -21.53 -12.93
C ARG A 255 -24.52 -20.67 -11.82
N LEU A 256 -23.58 -21.26 -11.10
CA LEU A 256 -22.74 -20.62 -10.09
C LEU A 256 -21.27 -20.83 -10.46
N ARG A 257 -20.46 -19.76 -10.41
CA ARG A 257 -19.02 -19.82 -10.71
C ARG A 257 -18.24 -18.99 -9.71
N ILE A 258 -17.15 -19.53 -9.16
CA ILE A 258 -16.21 -18.70 -8.38
C ILE A 258 -15.39 -17.81 -9.32
N THR A 259 -15.30 -16.52 -9.00
CA THR A 259 -14.51 -15.57 -9.80
C THR A 259 -13.01 -15.71 -9.50
N SER A 260 -12.15 -15.14 -10.34
CA SER A 260 -10.71 -15.02 -10.04
C SER A 260 -10.45 -14.30 -8.71
N LYS A 261 -11.27 -13.28 -8.40
CA LYS A 261 -11.23 -12.56 -7.12
C LYS A 261 -11.61 -13.46 -5.96
N GLY A 262 -12.68 -14.26 -6.10
CA GLY A 262 -13.08 -15.26 -5.11
C GLY A 262 -11.98 -16.29 -4.83
N LYS A 263 -11.33 -16.81 -5.88
CA LYS A 263 -10.18 -17.73 -5.76
C LYS A 263 -9.00 -17.06 -5.05
N PHE A 264 -8.68 -15.82 -5.39
CA PHE A 264 -7.60 -15.06 -4.76
C PHE A 264 -7.85 -14.86 -3.27
N ILE A 265 -9.03 -14.37 -2.88
CA ILE A 265 -9.37 -14.17 -1.47
C ILE A 265 -9.35 -15.49 -0.72
N LEU A 266 -9.94 -16.56 -1.27
CA LEU A 266 -9.94 -17.88 -0.62
C LEU A 266 -8.53 -18.41 -0.33
N ARG A 267 -7.56 -18.14 -1.22
CA ARG A 267 -6.15 -18.57 -1.04
C ARG A 267 -5.40 -17.75 0.01
N ASN A 268 -5.75 -16.49 0.21
CA ASN A 268 -5.00 -15.54 1.03
C ASN A 268 -5.70 -15.17 2.34
N LEU A 269 -6.88 -15.74 2.64
CA LEU A 269 -7.50 -15.60 3.95
C LEU A 269 -6.64 -16.30 5.01
N VAL A 270 -5.89 -15.50 5.78
CA VAL A 270 -5.23 -15.94 7.00
C VAL A 270 -6.31 -16.00 8.11
N PHE A 271 -6.55 -17.21 8.64
CA PHE A 271 -7.37 -17.45 9.83
C PHE A 271 -6.49 -17.53 11.07
#